data_AF-A0AAW4BQ78-F1
#
_entry.id   AF-A0AAW4BQ78-F1
#
_cell.length_a   1.000
_cell.length_b   1.000
_cell.length_c   1.000
_cell.angle_alpha   90.00
_cell.angle_beta   90.00
_cell.angle_gamma   90.00
#
_symmetry.space_group_name_H-M   'P 1'
#
loop_
_entity.id
_entity.type
_entity.pdbx_description
1 polymer ?
#
loop_
_entity_poly.entity_id
_entity_poly.type
_entity_poly.pdbx_seq_one_letter_code
_entity_poly.pdbx_strand_id
1 'polypeptide(L)' 'LALSGAGIACLSDFMTYRDRKNGSLVALFKDSSLRIEQPIHAIYYKNSATSLRISSFIEFIKSNLKIDNNEFM' A
#
# COMPACT_ATOMS: atom_id res chain seq x y z
N LEU A 1 -15.41 -10.01 -1.30
CA LEU A 1 -16.33 -9.91 -0.14
C LEU A 1 -16.89 -8.51 0.00
N ALA A 2 -16.12 -7.51 0.44
CA ALA A 2 -16.63 -6.12 0.56
C ALA A 2 -17.18 -5.57 -0.77
N LEU A 3 -16.43 -5.74 -1.87
CA LEU A 3 -16.88 -5.42 -3.23
C LEU A 3 -18.15 -6.18 -3.68
N SER A 4 -18.40 -7.35 -3.08
CA SER A 4 -19.58 -8.18 -3.36
C SER A 4 -20.76 -7.83 -2.45
N GLY A 5 -20.65 -6.77 -1.63
CA GLY A 5 -21.70 -6.34 -0.70
C GLY A 5 -21.79 -7.18 0.58
N ALA A 6 -20.80 -8.00 0.90
CA ALA A 6 -20.84 -8.89 2.06
C ALA A 6 -20.57 -8.18 3.42
N GLY A 7 -20.44 -6.84 3.43
CA GLY A 7 -20.24 -6.04 4.64
C GLY A 7 -19.10 -5.02 4.53
N ILE A 8 -18.63 -4.57 5.70
CA ILE A 8 -17.60 -3.54 5.85
C ILE A 8 -16.22 -4.22 6.03
N ALA A 9 -15.17 -3.64 5.45
CA ALA A 9 -13.79 -4.09 5.64
C ALA A 9 -12.89 -2.94 6.07
N CYS A 10 -11.92 -3.23 6.94
CA CYS A 10 -10.83 -2.34 7.31
C CYS A 10 -9.54 -2.91 6.74
N LEU A 11 -8.98 -2.24 5.72
CA LEU A 11 -7.82 -2.69 4.96
C LEU A 11 -6.88 -1.51 4.71
N SER A 12 -5.63 -1.80 4.38
CA SER A 12 -4.65 -0.77 4.00
C SER A 12 -5.10 0.01 2.76
N ASP A 13 -4.77 1.30 2.71
CA ASP A 13 -5.20 2.22 1.66
C ASP A 13 -4.84 1.75 0.25
N PHE A 14 -3.62 1.22 0.04
CA PHE A 14 -3.18 0.72 -1.26
C PHE A 14 -4.04 -0.42 -1.81
N MET A 15 -4.70 -1.19 -0.94
CA MET A 15 -5.58 -2.30 -1.35
C MET A 15 -6.95 -1.81 -1.85
N THR A 16 -7.39 -0.64 -1.39
CA THR A 16 -8.75 -0.12 -1.65
C THR A 16 -8.78 1.14 -2.50
N TYR A 17 -7.62 1.74 -2.78
CA TYR A 17 -7.49 3.01 -3.49
C TYR A 17 -8.25 3.02 -4.83
N ARG A 18 -8.01 2.04 -5.70
CA ARG A 18 -8.63 1.98 -7.03
C ARG A 18 -10.14 1.84 -6.95
N ASP A 19 -10.62 0.98 -6.07
CA ASP A 19 -12.05 0.74 -5.91
C ASP A 19 -12.77 1.95 -5.29
N ARG A 20 -12.10 2.67 -4.38
CA ARG A 20 -12.59 3.93 -3.84
C ARG A 20 -12.64 5.02 -4.91
N LYS A 21 -11.61 5.12 -5.76
CA LYS A 21 -11.55 6.05 -6.88
C LYS A 21 -12.64 5.78 -7.92
N ASN A 22 -12.93 4.51 -8.17
CA ASN A 22 -13.98 4.06 -9.09
C ASN A 22 -15.38 4.06 -8.45
N GLY A 23 -15.52 4.44 -7.17
CA GLY A 23 -16.79 4.46 -6.45
C GLY A 23 -17.36 3.08 -6.09
N SER A 24 -16.63 1.98 -6.35
CA SER A 24 -17.02 0.62 -5.98
C SER A 24 -16.89 0.35 -4.47
N LEU A 25 -16.01 1.10 -3.79
CA LEU A 25 -15.94 1.16 -2.34
C LEU A 25 -16.10 2.61 -1.86
N VAL A 26 -16.68 2.80 -0.68
CA VAL A 26 -16.78 4.11 -0.03
C VAL A 26 -16.10 4.07 1.33
N ALA A 27 -15.37 5.15 1.67
CA ALA A 27 -14.76 5.29 2.99
C ALA A 27 -15.82 5.64 4.04
N LEU A 28 -15.84 4.89 5.13
CA LEU A 28 -16.76 5.08 6.26
C LEU A 28 -16.04 5.78 7.42
N PHE A 29 -16.81 6.48 8.27
CA PHE A 29 -16.31 7.12 9.49
C PHE A 29 -15.11 8.05 9.29
N LYS A 30 -15.07 8.81 8.19
CA LYS A 30 -13.93 9.68 7.83
C LYS A 30 -13.49 10.60 8.97
N ASP A 31 -14.42 11.13 9.75
CA ASP A 31 -14.14 12.09 10.84
C ASP A 31 -13.66 11.41 12.14
N SER A 32 -13.82 10.10 12.24
CA SER A 32 -13.44 9.29 13.43
C SER A 32 -12.39 8.22 13.09
N SER A 33 -11.88 8.23 11.86
CA SER A 33 -10.86 7.28 11.41
C SER A 33 -9.51 7.68 12.00
N LEU A 34 -8.87 6.74 12.69
CA LEU A 34 -7.53 6.97 13.21
C LEU A 34 -6.52 6.78 12.08
N ARG A 35 -5.69 7.79 11.82
CA ARG A 35 -4.60 7.72 10.84
C ARG A 35 -3.45 6.90 11.42
N ILE A 36 -3.44 5.60 11.12
CA ILE A 36 -2.37 4.68 11.50
C ILE A 36 -1.52 4.41 10.26
N GLU A 37 -0.25 4.85 10.28
CA GLU A 37 0.72 4.51 9.25
C GLU A 37 1.46 3.24 9.65
N GLN A 38 1.35 2.19 8.83
CA GLN A 38 2.06 0.93 9.03
C GLN A 38 3.24 0.85 8.06
N PRO A 39 4.48 0.69 8.54
CA PRO A 39 5.64 0.61 7.67
C PRO A 39 5.61 -0.69 6.86
N ILE A 40 5.99 -0.60 5.59
CA ILE A 40 6.21 -1.75 4.71
C ILE A 40 7.71 -2.00 4.62
N HIS A 41 8.14 -3.23 4.89
CA HIS A 41 9.55 -3.60 4.94
C HIS A 41 9.93 -4.54 3.80
N ALA A 42 11.03 -4.22 3.11
CA ALA A 42 11.71 -5.15 2.21
C ALA A 42 12.88 -5.81 2.96
N ILE A 43 12.67 -7.04 3.43
CA ILE A 43 13.65 -7.78 4.26
C ILE A 43 14.43 -8.74 3.36
N TYR A 44 15.77 -8.68 3.43
CA TYR A 44 16.66 -9.56 2.68
C TYR A 44 17.94 -9.86 3.47
N TYR A 45 18.57 -11.00 3.18
CA TYR A 45 19.84 -11.38 3.80
C TYR A 45 21.03 -10.59 3.22
N LYS A 46 21.97 -10.21 4.09
CA LYS A 46 23.24 -9.59 3.71
C LYS A 46 24.36 -10.64 3.70
N ASN A 47 24.19 -11.72 2.94
CA ASN A 47 25.29 -12.64 2.62
C ASN A 47 26.13 -12.07 1.45
N SER A 48 27.42 -12.43 1.41
CA SER A 48 28.47 -11.78 0.61
C SER A 48 28.06 -11.31 -0.79
N ALA A 49 28.45 -10.07 -1.12
CA ALA A 49 28.13 -9.34 -2.36
C ALA A 49 26.64 -9.46 -2.74
N THR A 50 25.80 -8.59 -2.17
CA THR A 50 24.41 -8.40 -2.61
C THR A 50 24.39 -8.39 -4.14
N SER A 51 23.76 -9.40 -4.73
CA SER A 51 23.70 -9.52 -6.19
C SER A 51 23.18 -8.21 -6.75
N LEU A 52 23.84 -7.65 -7.76
CA LEU A 52 23.43 -6.39 -8.41
C LEU A 52 21.93 -6.37 -8.73
N ARG A 53 21.36 -7.54 -9.06
CA ARG A 53 19.92 -7.75 -9.28
C ARG A 53 19.05 -7.36 -8.09
N ILE A 54 19.43 -7.73 -6.87
CA ILE A 54 18.68 -7.42 -5.64
C ILE A 54 18.75 -5.91 -5.39
N SER A 55 19.94 -5.32 -5.44
CA SER A 55 20.11 -3.87 -5.24
C SER A 55 19.33 -3.07 -6.29
N SER A 56 19.44 -3.42 -7.56
CA SER A 56 18.69 -2.79 -8.65
C SER A 56 17.18 -2.93 -8.47
N PHE A 57 16.70 -4.09 -8.02
CA PHE A 57 15.28 -4.30 -7.76
C PHE A 57 14.78 -3.45 -6.58
N ILE A 58 15.54 -3.37 -5.49
CA ILE A 58 15.18 -2.53 -4.34
C ILE A 58 15.13 -1.05 -4.74
N GLU A 59 16.10 -0.57 -5.53
CA GLU A 59 16.09 0.80 -6.04
C GLU A 59 14.94 1.07 -7.02
N PHE A 60 14.61 0.10 -7.87
CA PHE A 60 13.42 0.17 -8.72
C PHE A 60 12.14 0.30 -7.88
N ILE A 61 11.99 -0.55 -6.85
CA ILE A 61 10.81 -0.52 -5.99
C ILE A 61 10.72 0.82 -5.23
N LYS A 62 11.82 1.33 -4.67
CA LYS A 62 11.85 2.64 -3.99
C LYS A 62 11.47 3.80 -4.91
N SER A 63 11.93 3.77 -6.17
CA SER A 63 11.66 4.84 -7.13
C SER A 63 10.23 4.80 -7.70
N ASN A 64 9.57 3.64 -7.68
CA ASN A 64 8.21 3.46 -8.19
C ASN A 64 7.13 3.49 -7.10
N LEU A 65 7.47 3.16 -5.85
CA LEU A 65 6.58 3.34 -4.68
C LEU A 65 6.57 4.79 -4.19
N LYS A 66 6.45 5.76 -5.11
CA LYS A 66 6.28 7.16 -4.73
C LYS A 66 4.89 7.35 -4.15
N ILE A 67 4.86 7.64 -2.86
CA ILE A 67 3.67 8.10 -2.16
C ILE A 67 3.77 9.64 -2.16
N ASP A 68 3.11 10.30 -3.11
CA ASP A 68 2.95 11.76 -3.05
C ASP A 68 1.68 12.08 -2.24
N ASN A 69 1.83 12.90 -1.20
CA ASN A 69 0.73 13.36 -0.34
C ASN A 69 -0.12 12.27 0.32
N ASN A 70 0.45 11.10 0.64
CA ASN A 70 -0.30 9.96 1.23
C ASN A 70 -1.52 9.49 0.40
N GLU A 71 -1.63 9.94 -0.85
CA GLU A 71 -2.57 9.40 -1.82
C GLU A 71 -1.77 8.49 -2.74
N PHE A 72 -2.09 7.20 -2.74
CA PHE A 72 -1.52 6.27 -3.70
C PHE A 72 -1.91 6.75 -5.11
N MET A 73 -0.96 6.96 -6.01
CA MET A 73 -1.25 7.25 -7.43
C MET A 73 -1.44 5.96 -8.22
#